data_AF-A0A0U5FXT5-F1
#
_entry.id   AF-A0A0U5FXT5-F1
#
_cell.length_a   1.000
_cell.length_b   1.000
_cell.length_c   1.000
_cell.angle_alpha   90.00
_cell.angle_beta   90.00
_cell.angle_gamma   90.00
#
_symmetry.space_group_name_H-M   'P 1'
#
loop_
_entity.id
_entity.type
_entity.pdbx_description
1 polymer ?
#
loop_
_entity_poly.entity_id
_entity_poly.type
_entity_poly.pdbx_seq_one_letter_code
_entity_poly.pdbx_strand_id
1 'polypeptide(L)'
;MKNLDFPLKTYESGLLQCNVYIRKDTAPFGTKTYPVIATYGPYGKDLSGSSSVKKNWDQRNPEIKSPHASLKTPDPGFWTSKGHIIIRADERGAGQSPGELDTMSWGTSEAFLDVIEWCVEENGLRARSPCWGLVTMLERSGVLRPGSRNILR
;
A
#
# COMPACT_ATOMS: atom_id res chain seq x y z
N MET A 1 4.09 -14.26 -2.36
CA MET A 1 3.37 -13.07 -2.81
C MET A 1 2.05 -13.52 -3.41
N LYS A 2 0.95 -12.84 -3.08
CA LYS A 2 -0.35 -13.03 -3.75
C LYS A 2 -0.83 -11.69 -4.25
N ASN A 3 -1.33 -11.64 -5.47
CA ASN A 3 -2.00 -10.45 -6.01
C ASN A 3 -3.49 -10.65 -5.80
N LEU A 4 -4.15 -9.66 -5.22
CA LEU A 4 -5.56 -9.73 -4.87
C LEU A 4 -6.24 -8.44 -5.34
N ASP A 5 -7.46 -8.60 -5.82
CA ASP A 5 -8.34 -7.47 -6.11
C ASP A 5 -9.26 -7.29 -4.91
N PHE A 6 -9.40 -6.05 -4.46
CA PHE A 6 -10.30 -5.70 -3.37
C PHE A 6 -11.32 -4.67 -3.86
N PRO A 7 -12.63 -4.88 -3.60
CA PRO A 7 -13.65 -3.92 -3.97
C PRO A 7 -13.66 -2.73 -3.00
N LEU A 8 -13.77 -1.53 -3.57
CA LEU A 8 -14.06 -0.31 -2.81
C LEU A 8 -15.50 -0.34 -2.30
N LYS A 9 -15.68 0.09 -1.06
CA LYS A 9 -16.97 0.15 -0.36
C LYS A 9 -17.44 1.58 -0.15
N THR A 10 -16.52 2.49 0.18
CA THR A 10 -16.88 3.84 0.66
C THR A 10 -16.87 4.90 -0.43
N TYR A 11 -15.98 4.80 -1.42
CA TYR A 11 -15.85 5.80 -2.49
C TYR A 11 -15.89 5.18 -3.88
N GLU A 12 -16.96 5.44 -4.63
CA GLU A 12 -17.25 4.94 -5.98
C GLU A 12 -17.13 3.40 -6.12
N SER A 13 -18.07 2.74 -6.81
CA SER A 13 -17.93 1.30 -7.03
C SER A 13 -16.71 1.03 -7.92
N GLY A 14 -15.67 0.38 -7.37
CA GLY A 14 -14.42 0.15 -8.07
C GLY A 14 -13.63 -1.02 -7.47
N LEU A 15 -12.55 -1.38 -8.15
CA LEU A 15 -11.60 -2.39 -7.69
C LEU A 15 -10.24 -1.73 -7.53
N LEU A 16 -9.54 -2.09 -6.46
CA LEU A 16 -8.15 -1.75 -6.26
C LEU A 16 -7.33 -3.04 -6.20
N GLN A 17 -6.17 -3.02 -6.84
CA GLN A 17 -5.28 -4.16 -6.84
C GLN A 17 -4.22 -4.01 -5.75
N CYS A 18 -3.98 -5.08 -5.01
CA CYS A 18 -2.94 -5.13 -3.99
C CYS A 18 -2.07 -6.39 -4.08
N ASN A 19 -0.83 -6.25 -3.62
CA ASN A 19 0.11 -7.34 -3.41
C ASN A 19 0.22 -7.64 -1.92
N VAL A 20 -0.01 -8.89 -1.54
CA VAL A 20 0.06 -9.38 -0.17
C VAL A 20 1.29 -10.28 0.00
N TYR A 21 2.12 -9.91 0.97
CA TYR A 21 3.32 -10.65 1.36
C TYR A 21 3.14 -11.13 2.81
N ILE A 22 2.94 -12.43 2.94
CA ILE A 22 2.72 -13.12 4.22
C ILE A 22 3.79 -14.19 4.43
N ARG A 23 4.04 -14.51 5.69
CA ARG A 23 4.82 -15.69 6.05
C ARG A 23 3.95 -16.94 5.93
N LYS A 24 4.58 -18.09 5.68
CA LYS A 24 3.87 -19.38 5.54
C LYS A 24 3.16 -19.82 6.83
N ASP A 25 3.63 -19.38 8.00
CA ASP A 25 3.03 -19.66 9.31
C ASP A 25 1.87 -18.72 9.70
N THR A 26 1.49 -17.78 8.81
CA THR A 26 0.40 -16.82 9.01
C THR A 26 -0.97 -17.46 8.74
N ALA A 27 -1.95 -17.24 9.60
CA ALA A 27 -3.34 -17.61 9.37
C ALA A 27 -3.90 -16.96 8.08
N PRO A 28 -4.73 -17.66 7.30
CA PRO A 28 -5.32 -18.98 7.55
C PRO A 28 -4.41 -20.18 7.19
N PHE A 29 -3.22 -19.95 6.63
CA PHE A 29 -2.31 -21.03 6.21
C PHE A 29 -1.55 -21.66 7.38
N GLY A 30 -1.34 -20.90 8.46
CA GLY A 30 -0.79 -21.37 9.73
C GLY A 30 -1.63 -20.89 10.92
N THR A 31 -1.07 -20.96 12.12
CA THR A 31 -1.76 -20.65 13.37
C THR A 31 -1.42 -19.27 13.94
N LYS A 32 -0.47 -18.56 13.34
CA LYS A 32 0.02 -17.28 13.86
C LYS A 32 -0.63 -16.09 13.18
N THR A 33 -0.74 -14.99 13.92
CA THR A 33 -1.17 -13.68 13.44
C THR A 33 -0.03 -12.69 13.62
N TYR A 34 0.07 -11.73 12.72
CA TYR A 34 1.16 -10.76 12.68
C TYR A 34 0.60 -9.36 12.44
N PRO A 35 1.29 -8.29 12.88
CA PRO A 35 0.95 -6.93 12.53
C PRO A 35 1.07 -6.71 11.01
N VAL A 36 0.17 -5.89 10.47
CA VAL A 36 0.14 -5.53 9.06
C VAL A 36 0.72 -4.14 8.86
N ILE A 37 1.59 -4.00 7.86
CA ILE A 37 2.03 -2.72 7.33
C ILE A 37 1.40 -2.60 5.94
N ALA A 38 0.46 -1.68 5.81
CA ALA A 38 -0.23 -1.40 4.55
C ALA A 38 0.35 -0.12 3.93
N THR A 39 0.66 -0.16 2.63
CA THR A 39 0.99 1.02 1.84
C THR A 39 -0.01 1.20 0.73
N TYR A 40 -0.42 2.45 0.54
CA TYR A 40 -1.29 2.88 -0.54
C TYR A 40 -0.65 4.09 -1.23
N GLY A 41 -0.60 4.05 -2.55
CA GLY A 41 -0.08 5.17 -3.33
C GLY A 41 0.11 4.84 -4.81
N PRO A 42 0.49 5.84 -5.61
CA PRO A 42 0.50 5.73 -7.07
C PRO A 42 1.83 5.20 -7.62
N TYR A 43 2.75 4.79 -6.75
CA TYR A 43 4.15 4.55 -7.09
C TYR A 43 4.46 3.15 -7.64
N GLY A 44 3.47 2.50 -8.27
CA GLY A 44 3.59 1.23 -8.99
C GLY A 44 4.13 0.11 -8.10
N LYS A 45 3.24 -0.67 -7.47
CA LYS A 45 3.63 -1.74 -6.55
C LYS A 45 4.54 -2.81 -7.16
N ASP A 46 4.48 -2.99 -8.48
CA ASP A 46 5.23 -4.00 -9.24
C ASP A 46 6.51 -3.46 -9.89
N LEU A 47 6.83 -2.18 -9.70
CA LEU A 47 8.07 -1.61 -10.21
C LEU A 47 9.26 -2.12 -9.39
N SER A 48 10.20 -2.79 -10.05
CA SER A 48 11.47 -3.19 -9.45
C SER A 48 12.23 -1.95 -8.99
N GLY A 49 12.78 -1.98 -7.77
CA GLY A 49 13.60 -0.89 -7.27
C GLY A 49 14.83 -0.60 -8.14
N SER A 50 15.32 -1.57 -8.93
CA SER A 50 16.42 -1.39 -9.88
C SER A 50 16.06 -0.55 -11.12
N SER A 51 14.79 -0.45 -11.48
CA SER A 51 14.32 0.41 -12.58
C SER A 51 13.91 1.81 -12.11
N SER A 52 13.86 2.03 -10.79
CA SER A 52 13.62 3.34 -10.19
C SER A 52 14.88 4.20 -10.18
N VAL A 53 14.74 5.53 -10.09
CA VAL A 53 15.82 6.53 -10.15
C VAL A 53 17.09 6.04 -9.43
N LYS A 54 18.14 5.72 -10.20
CA LYS A 54 19.38 5.02 -9.79
C LYS A 54 19.98 5.56 -8.47
N LYS A 55 19.95 6.89 -8.31
CA LYS A 55 20.41 7.60 -7.11
C LYS A 55 19.71 7.16 -5.82
N ASN A 56 18.41 6.88 -5.85
CA ASN A 56 17.64 6.45 -4.68
C ASN A 56 17.87 4.97 -4.35
N TRP A 57 18.15 4.15 -5.36
CA TRP A 57 18.42 2.72 -5.18
C TRP A 57 19.79 2.47 -4.56
N ASP A 58 20.80 3.22 -5.00
CA ASP A 58 22.17 3.07 -4.49
C ASP A 58 22.28 3.49 -3.02
N GLN A 59 21.50 4.49 -2.59
CA GLN A 59 21.46 4.97 -1.20
C GLN A 59 20.67 4.07 -0.23
N ARG A 60 19.93 3.07 -0.71
CA ARG A 60 19.22 2.13 0.18
C ARG A 60 20.18 1.19 0.90
N ASN A 61 19.87 0.87 2.16
CA ASN A 61 20.57 -0.16 2.91
C ASN A 61 20.57 -1.49 2.11
N PRO A 62 21.73 -2.14 1.91
CA PRO A 62 21.83 -3.43 1.23
C PRO A 62 20.88 -4.51 1.75
N GLU A 63 20.56 -4.50 3.04
CA GLU A 63 19.68 -5.50 3.68
C GLU A 63 18.22 -5.43 3.22
N ILE A 64 17.79 -4.31 2.62
CA ILE A 64 16.42 -4.06 2.15
C ILE A 64 16.31 -4.01 0.61
N LYS A 65 17.28 -4.60 -0.09
CA LYS A 65 17.33 -4.74 -1.56
C LYS A 65 16.85 -6.13 -2.00
N SER A 66 15.66 -6.55 -1.57
CA SER A 66 15.09 -7.82 -2.04
C SER A 66 14.57 -7.70 -3.49
N PRO A 67 14.30 -8.82 -4.19
CA PRO A 67 13.72 -8.80 -5.54
C PRO A 67 12.37 -8.08 -5.64
N HIS A 68 11.65 -7.94 -4.52
CA HIS A 68 10.36 -7.25 -4.44
C HIS A 68 10.47 -5.87 -3.78
N ALA A 69 11.68 -5.36 -3.57
CA ALA A 69 11.89 -4.00 -3.13
C ALA A 69 11.42 -3.05 -4.24
N SER A 70 10.57 -2.09 -3.87
CA SER A 70 10.24 -0.97 -4.74
C SER A 70 10.58 0.35 -4.05
N LEU A 71 10.57 1.42 -4.83
CA LEU A 71 10.83 2.75 -4.33
C LEU A 71 9.76 3.19 -3.32
N LYS A 72 10.18 3.87 -2.25
CA LYS A 72 9.35 4.44 -1.17
C LYS A 72 8.50 3.45 -0.36
N THR A 73 8.39 2.18 -0.72
CA THR A 73 7.64 1.17 0.05
C THR A 73 8.57 0.33 0.94
N PRO A 74 8.03 -0.26 2.03
CA PRO A 74 8.74 -1.23 2.86
C PRO A 74 9.15 -2.45 2.03
N ASP A 75 10.36 -2.95 2.26
CA ASP A 75 10.84 -4.17 1.60
C ASP A 75 10.14 -5.41 2.18
N PRO A 76 9.36 -6.16 1.38
CA PRO A 76 8.58 -7.27 1.92
C PRO A 76 9.46 -8.41 2.43
N GLY A 77 10.64 -8.65 1.86
CA GLY A 77 11.55 -9.68 2.34
C GLY A 77 12.04 -9.40 3.76
N PHE A 78 12.52 -8.18 4.00
CA PHE A 78 12.99 -7.73 5.30
C PHE A 78 11.86 -7.77 6.35
N TRP A 79 10.72 -7.14 6.08
CA TRP A 79 9.65 -7.02 7.09
C TRP A 79 8.95 -8.34 7.39
N THR A 80 8.78 -9.22 6.39
CA THR A 80 8.25 -10.57 6.65
C THR A 80 9.22 -11.43 7.47
N SER A 81 10.54 -11.26 7.30
CA SER A 81 11.52 -11.91 8.18
C SER A 81 11.41 -11.45 9.64
N LYS A 82 11.02 -10.18 9.87
CA LYS A 82 10.79 -9.57 11.19
C LYS A 82 9.39 -9.83 11.76
N GLY A 83 8.60 -10.71 11.16
CA GLY A 83 7.27 -11.07 11.68
C GLY A 83 6.19 -10.02 11.39
N HIS A 84 6.26 -9.35 10.23
CA HIS A 84 5.20 -8.46 9.76
C HIS A 84 4.59 -8.99 8.46
N ILE A 85 3.36 -8.57 8.20
CA ILE A 85 2.69 -8.76 6.91
C ILE A 85 2.80 -7.46 6.14
N ILE A 86 3.14 -7.52 4.85
CA ILE A 86 3.17 -6.33 3.99
C ILE A 86 2.03 -6.42 2.99
N ILE A 87 1.23 -5.35 2.93
CA ILE A 87 0.21 -5.14 1.91
C ILE A 87 0.57 -3.88 1.13
N ARG A 88 0.59 -3.99 -0.20
CA ARG A 88 0.87 -2.88 -1.10
C ARG A 88 -0.28 -2.74 -2.08
N ALA A 89 -1.10 -1.72 -1.89
CA ALA A 89 -2.21 -1.38 -2.77
C ALA A 89 -1.79 -0.25 -3.73
N ASP A 90 -2.13 -0.40 -5.01
CA ASP A 90 -2.01 0.68 -5.97
C ASP A 90 -3.18 1.66 -5.80
N GLU A 91 -2.87 2.95 -5.81
CA GLU A 91 -3.89 4.01 -5.81
C GLU A 91 -4.85 3.89 -7.00
N ARG A 92 -6.11 4.30 -6.81
CA ARG A 92 -7.11 4.34 -7.88
C ARG A 92 -6.55 5.06 -9.11
N GLY A 93 -6.71 4.47 -10.28
CA GLY A 93 -6.17 5.01 -11.54
C GLY A 93 -4.64 4.92 -11.69
N ALA A 94 -3.93 4.24 -10.77
CA ALA A 94 -2.50 3.99 -10.86
C ALA A 94 -2.20 2.48 -10.94
N GLY A 95 -1.07 2.14 -11.56
CA GLY A 95 -0.57 0.77 -11.63
C GLY A 95 -1.55 -0.18 -12.31
N GLN A 96 -2.14 -1.09 -11.54
CA GLN A 96 -3.15 -2.03 -12.02
C GLN A 96 -4.56 -1.75 -11.49
N SER A 97 -4.74 -0.70 -10.69
CA SER A 97 -6.03 -0.28 -10.16
C SER A 97 -6.76 0.60 -11.19
N PRO A 98 -7.93 0.19 -11.72
CA PRO A 98 -8.71 1.01 -12.66
C PRO A 98 -9.25 2.29 -12.02
N GLY A 99 -9.75 3.20 -12.85
CA GLY A 99 -10.40 4.44 -12.42
C GLY A 99 -9.58 5.70 -12.74
N GLU A 100 -10.02 6.82 -12.18
CA GLU A 100 -9.34 8.10 -12.36
C GLU A 100 -8.29 8.33 -11.28
N LEU A 101 -7.10 8.74 -11.68
CA LEU A 101 -6.04 9.09 -10.75
C LEU A 101 -6.24 10.52 -10.27
N ASP A 102 -6.78 10.67 -9.07
CA ASP A 102 -6.94 11.95 -8.37
C ASP A 102 -6.25 11.91 -7.00
N THR A 103 -4.92 12.00 -7.05
CA THR A 103 -4.05 11.93 -5.87
C THR A 103 -4.32 13.09 -4.90
N MET A 104 -4.37 12.82 -3.59
CA MET A 104 -4.73 13.79 -2.53
C MET A 104 -6.19 14.21 -2.48
N SER A 105 -7.07 13.46 -3.13
CA SER A 105 -8.51 13.70 -3.05
C SER A 105 -9.12 13.13 -1.77
N TRP A 106 -10.36 13.51 -1.51
CA TRP A 106 -11.20 12.84 -0.52
C TRP A 106 -11.33 11.35 -0.82
N GLY A 107 -11.52 11.00 -2.10
CA GLY A 107 -11.60 9.61 -2.56
C GLY A 107 -10.33 8.81 -2.30
N THR A 108 -9.14 9.41 -2.37
CA THR A 108 -7.89 8.75 -1.95
C THR A 108 -7.93 8.35 -0.48
N SER A 109 -8.51 9.18 0.38
CA SER A 109 -8.59 8.92 1.83
C SER A 109 -9.62 7.85 2.16
N GLU A 110 -10.78 7.88 1.53
CA GLU A 110 -11.83 6.85 1.67
C GLU A 110 -11.39 5.50 1.12
N ALA A 111 -10.77 5.49 -0.07
CA ALA A 111 -10.17 4.27 -0.62
C ALA A 111 -9.11 3.68 0.31
N PHE A 112 -8.32 4.52 0.99
CA PHE A 112 -7.34 4.05 1.96
C PHE A 112 -7.97 3.51 3.25
N LEU A 113 -9.09 4.09 3.70
CA LEU A 113 -9.89 3.53 4.78
C LEU A 113 -10.35 2.11 4.44
N ASP A 114 -10.87 1.91 3.22
CA ASP A 114 -11.28 0.58 2.75
C ASP A 114 -10.11 -0.42 2.74
N VAL A 115 -8.90 0.01 2.36
CA VAL A 115 -7.69 -0.84 2.46
C VAL A 115 -7.46 -1.27 3.91
N ILE A 116 -7.51 -0.33 4.86
CA ILE A 116 -7.24 -0.61 6.28
C ILE A 116 -8.31 -1.55 6.84
N GLU A 117 -9.59 -1.29 6.56
CA GLU A 117 -10.68 -2.16 7.00
C GLU A 117 -10.54 -3.57 6.41
N TRP A 118 -10.24 -3.68 5.12
CA TRP A 118 -9.99 -4.95 4.46
C TRP A 118 -8.80 -5.72 5.07
N CYS A 119 -7.76 -5.03 5.55
CA CYS A 119 -6.63 -5.65 6.25
C CYS A 119 -7.01 -6.29 7.59
N VAL A 120 -8.13 -5.88 8.19
CA VAL A 120 -8.59 -6.35 9.51
C VAL A 120 -9.72 -7.38 9.37
N GLU A 121 -10.46 -7.35 8.27
CA GLU A 121 -11.55 -8.28 7.97
C GLU A 121 -11.06 -9.74 7.74
N GLU A 122 -11.94 -10.69 8.06
CA GLU A 122 -11.68 -12.15 7.99
C GLU A 122 -11.31 -12.63 6.58
N ASN A 123 -11.73 -11.91 5.54
CA ASN A 123 -11.45 -12.20 4.13
C ASN A 123 -10.08 -11.65 3.66
N GLY A 124 -9.48 -10.71 4.38
CA GLY A 124 -8.16 -10.18 4.08
C GLY A 124 -7.10 -11.00 4.79
N LEU A 125 -6.78 -10.61 6.03
CA LEU A 125 -5.79 -11.25 6.90
C LEU A 125 -6.26 -11.00 8.34
N ARG A 126 -6.39 -12.01 9.20
CA ARG A 126 -6.72 -11.81 10.63
C ARG A 126 -5.55 -11.13 11.37
N ALA A 127 -5.29 -9.85 11.07
CA ALA A 127 -4.22 -9.08 11.66
C ALA A 127 -4.49 -8.88 13.16
N ARG A 128 -3.50 -9.21 14.01
CA ARG A 128 -3.50 -8.68 15.37
C ARG A 128 -3.04 -7.23 15.27
N SER A 129 -3.90 -6.31 15.71
CA SER A 129 -3.65 -4.87 15.87
C SER A 129 -2.20 -4.55 16.34
N PRO A 130 -1.57 -3.42 15.90
CA PRO A 130 -2.09 -2.37 15.03
C PRO A 130 -1.70 -2.58 13.56
N CYS A 131 -2.63 -2.30 12.64
CA CYS A 131 -2.31 -2.07 11.23
C CYS A 131 -1.65 -0.70 11.11
N TRP A 132 -0.37 -0.66 10.75
CA TRP A 132 0.32 0.61 10.48
C TRP A 132 0.10 0.95 9.00
N GLY A 133 -0.76 1.92 8.75
CA GLY A 133 -0.95 2.51 7.43
C GLY A 133 0.14 3.55 7.16
N LEU A 134 1.05 3.29 6.23
CA LEU A 134 1.95 4.30 5.72
C LEU A 134 1.44 4.76 4.35
N VAL A 135 0.84 5.94 4.31
CA VAL A 135 0.62 6.65 3.04
C VAL A 135 1.99 7.16 2.60
N THR A 136 2.58 6.49 1.62
CA THR A 136 3.80 7.01 0.99
C THR A 136 3.38 8.05 -0.01
N MET A 137 3.25 9.29 0.46
CA MET A 137 3.04 10.45 -0.39
C MET A 137 4.28 11.32 -0.39
N LEU A 138 4.92 11.45 -1.55
CA LEU A 138 5.94 12.47 -1.74
C LEU A 138 5.19 13.77 -1.99
N GLU A 139 5.27 14.68 -1.02
CA GLU A 139 5.01 16.09 -1.21
C GLU A 139 5.89 16.59 -2.38
N ARG A 140 5.34 16.67 -3.59
CA ARG A 140 5.83 17.63 -4.58
C ARG A 140 4.97 18.86 -4.41
N SER A 141 5.45 19.77 -3.56
CA SER A 141 5.03 21.16 -3.52
C SER A 141 4.86 21.70 -4.95
N GLY A 142 3.66 22.20 -5.25
CA GLY A 142 3.38 23.02 -6.43
C GLY A 142 2.45 22.35 -7.44
N VAL A 143 1.14 22.38 -7.17
CA VAL A 143 0.12 23.17 -7.89
C VAL A 143 -1.20 22.90 -7.17
N LEU A 144 -1.55 23.74 -6.19
CA LEU A 144 -2.93 23.84 -5.72
C LEU A 144 -3.74 24.45 -6.86
N ARG A 145 -4.72 23.72 -7.39
CA ARG A 145 -5.74 24.31 -8.27
C ARG A 145 -6.52 25.34 -7.43
N PRO A 146 -6.76 26.56 -7.93
CA PRO A 146 -7.56 27.54 -7.20
C PRO A 146 -9.02 27.07 -7.20
N GLY A 147 -9.56 26.64 -6.05
CA GLY A 147 -10.99 26.34 -5.96
C GLY A 147 -11.52 25.59 -4.73
N SER A 148 -10.69 24.99 -3.87
CA SER A 148 -11.20 24.27 -2.69
C SER A 148 -11.57 25.25 -1.56
N ARG A 149 -12.87 25.34 -1.28
CA ARG A 149 -13.40 26.08 -0.12
C ARG A 149 -12.89 25.43 1.18
N ASN A 150 -12.30 26.26 2.03
CA ASN A 150 -11.97 25.93 3.41
C ASN A 150 -13.22 25.49 4.17
N ILE A 151 -13.20 24.30 4.78
CA ILE A 151 -14.02 23.99 5.94
C ILE A 151 -13.07 23.63 7.07
N LEU A 152 -12.71 24.65 7.83
CA LEU A 152 -12.47 24.50 9.26
C LEU A 152 -13.74 25.01 9.95
N ARG A 153 -14.54 24.09 10.48
CA ARG A 153 -15.28 24.20 11.74
C ARG A 153 -15.95 22.88 12.06
#